data_AF-X1U5K5-F1
#
_entry.id   AF-X1U5K5-F1
#
_cell.length_a   1.000
_cell.length_b   1.000
_cell.length_c   1.000
_cell.angle_alpha   90.00
_cell.angle_beta   90.00
_cell.angle_gamma   90.00
#
_symmetry.space_group_name_H-M   'P 1'
#
loop_
_entity.id
_entity.type
_entity.pdbx_description
1 polymer ?
#
loop_
_entity_poly.entity_id
_entity_poly.type
_entity_poly.pdbx_seq_one_letter_code
_entity_poly.pdbx_strand_id
1 'polypeptide(L)'
;RPEFALMRNKAVVAKVLVETDEPVYAVRRERCVFPVGRFWAVLTTPELKYAMSRGHIKKVTDCVTYEQENIFKSYVDKFYTLRQEFKSAGNTEYQEFCKYMMNKLYGKFGQKGEEWTKIGDCPGEPDREELVFNMNGRRLSKLRYLLGQVFLMTGVGECFDSFPAIAAHVTGYARMYLWQLIQEAGWGNYFYCDTDSLIVNEVGLCNLQKRRSESLLGGLKIDGIGSSVQLRGLKDYSFGAKVVIKG
;
A
#
# COMPACT_ATOMS: atom_id res chain seq x y z
N ARG A 1 14.72 -19.78 -19.22
CA ARG A 1 13.86 -20.87 -18.71
C ARG A 1 12.40 -20.59 -19.10
N PRO A 2 11.61 -21.58 -19.52
CA PRO A 2 10.24 -21.39 -20.06
C PRO A 2 9.27 -20.67 -19.10
N GLU A 3 9.55 -20.68 -17.80
CA GLU A 3 8.83 -19.95 -16.74
C GLU A 3 8.83 -18.41 -16.87
N PHE A 4 9.61 -17.82 -17.81
CA PHE A 4 9.57 -16.39 -18.12
C PHE A 4 8.48 -15.97 -19.12
N ALA A 5 7.89 -16.91 -19.87
CA ALA A 5 6.96 -16.57 -20.95
C ALA A 5 5.69 -15.87 -20.42
N LEU A 6 5.21 -16.28 -19.24
CA LEU A 6 3.98 -15.78 -18.66
C LEU A 6 4.10 -14.31 -18.19
N MET A 7 5.20 -13.93 -17.53
CA MET A 7 5.39 -12.58 -16.97
C MET A 7 5.80 -11.51 -17.98
N ARG A 8 5.94 -11.86 -19.27
CA ARG A 8 6.15 -10.87 -20.34
C ARG A 8 4.87 -10.09 -20.63
N ASN A 9 3.73 -10.78 -20.64
CA ASN A 9 2.46 -10.22 -21.09
C ASN A 9 1.34 -10.34 -20.04
N LYS A 10 1.57 -11.06 -18.94
CA LYS A 10 0.59 -11.24 -17.86
C LYS A 10 1.10 -10.72 -16.53
N ALA A 11 0.16 -10.25 -15.71
CA ALA A 11 0.38 -10.04 -14.29
C ALA A 11 0.29 -11.40 -13.58
N VAL A 12 1.19 -11.65 -12.63
CA VAL A 12 1.30 -12.91 -11.91
C VAL A 12 1.34 -12.65 -10.42
N VAL A 13 0.61 -13.48 -9.67
CA VAL A 13 0.74 -13.62 -8.22
C VAL A 13 1.08 -15.08 -7.94
N ALA A 14 2.17 -15.32 -7.23
CA ALA A 14 2.62 -16.69 -6.96
C ALA A 14 3.10 -16.87 -5.53
N LYS A 15 2.81 -18.04 -4.96
CA LYS A 15 3.34 -18.49 -3.68
C LYS A 15 4.67 -19.21 -3.92
N VAL A 16 5.73 -18.61 -3.41
CA VAL A 16 7.11 -19.03 -3.67
C VAL A 16 7.91 -19.20 -2.39
N LEU A 17 8.80 -20.18 -2.40
CA LEU A 17 9.85 -20.34 -1.40
C LEU A 17 11.02 -19.48 -1.84
N VAL A 18 11.31 -18.46 -1.04
CA VAL A 18 12.40 -17.50 -1.26
C VAL A 18 13.55 -17.87 -0.33
N GLU A 19 14.77 -17.67 -0.80
CA GLU A 19 15.97 -17.61 0.03
C GLU A 19 16.78 -16.38 -0.40
N THR A 20 17.02 -15.45 0.53
CA THR A 20 17.67 -14.17 0.25
C THR A 20 18.40 -13.65 1.49
N ASP A 21 19.46 -12.88 1.30
CA ASP A 21 20.14 -12.08 2.31
C ASP A 21 19.64 -10.62 2.36
N GLU A 22 18.66 -10.26 1.53
CA GLU A 22 18.12 -8.91 1.40
C GLU A 22 16.74 -8.78 2.06
N PRO A 23 16.50 -7.73 2.89
CA PRO A 23 15.20 -7.48 3.51
C PRO A 23 14.22 -6.81 2.52
N VAL A 24 13.91 -7.47 1.40
CA VAL A 24 13.15 -6.89 0.26
C VAL A 24 11.70 -7.37 0.17
N TYR A 25 11.41 -8.61 0.58
CA TYR A 25 10.07 -9.20 0.41
C TYR A 25 9.20 -8.99 1.65
N ALA A 26 8.09 -8.29 1.48
CA ALA A 26 7.12 -8.07 2.56
C ALA A 26 6.34 -9.36 2.85
N VAL A 27 6.30 -9.75 4.14
CA VAL A 27 5.54 -10.91 4.62
C VAL A 27 4.66 -10.49 5.79
N ARG A 28 3.37 -10.84 5.73
CA ARG A 28 2.45 -10.65 6.85
C ARG A 28 2.64 -11.76 7.89
N ARG A 29 2.96 -11.36 9.12
CA ARG A 29 2.86 -12.14 10.36
C ARG A 29 1.95 -11.36 11.32
N GLU A 30 2.24 -11.30 12.62
CA GLU A 30 1.58 -10.37 13.54
C GLU A 30 1.68 -8.91 13.09
N ARG A 31 2.79 -8.57 12.42
CA ARG A 31 3.04 -7.31 11.70
C ARG A 31 3.58 -7.58 10.29
N CYS A 32 3.68 -6.54 9.46
CA CYS A 32 4.42 -6.64 8.20
C CYS A 32 5.92 -6.68 8.52
N VAL A 33 6.63 -7.69 8.02
CA VAL A 33 8.06 -7.88 8.24
C VAL A 33 8.77 -8.15 6.92
N PHE A 34 10.07 -7.90 6.87
CA PHE A 34 10.94 -8.14 5.71
C PHE A 34 12.06 -9.12 6.10
N PRO A 35 11.73 -10.43 6.19
CA PRO A 35 12.68 -11.43 6.68
C PRO A 35 13.80 -11.68 5.68
N VAL A 36 14.96 -12.10 6.21
CA VAL A 36 16.09 -12.67 5.44
C VAL A 36 16.19 -14.17 5.76
N GLY A 37 16.96 -14.91 4.95
CA GLY A 37 17.04 -16.36 4.98
C GLY A 37 15.95 -16.99 4.12
N ARG A 38 15.44 -18.16 4.53
CA ARG A 38 14.54 -18.99 3.74
C ARG A 38 13.11 -18.98 4.27
N PHE A 39 12.14 -18.57 3.46
CA PHE A 39 10.75 -18.43 3.88
C PHE A 39 9.76 -18.48 2.71
N TRP A 40 8.49 -18.78 3.02
CA TRP A 40 7.39 -18.68 2.06
C TRP A 40 6.83 -17.26 2.00
N ALA A 41 6.64 -16.77 0.78
CA ALA A 41 5.99 -15.50 0.49
C ALA A 41 5.01 -15.63 -0.68
N VAL A 42 4.02 -14.75 -0.73
CA VAL A 42 3.15 -14.55 -1.90
C VAL A 42 3.62 -13.27 -2.57
N LEU A 43 4.18 -13.38 -3.77
CA LEU A 43 4.80 -12.28 -4.49
C LEU A 43 4.01 -11.91 -5.74
N THR A 44 3.99 -10.61 -6.04
CA THR A 44 3.42 -10.05 -7.27
C THR A 44 4.46 -9.97 -8.38
N THR A 45 4.04 -9.70 -9.61
CA THR A 45 4.91 -9.56 -10.79
C THR A 45 6.23 -8.79 -10.55
N PRO A 46 6.24 -7.56 -9.99
CA PRO A 46 7.49 -6.82 -9.78
C PRO A 46 8.44 -7.52 -8.80
N GLU A 47 7.91 -8.10 -7.72
CA GLU A 47 8.69 -8.81 -6.71
C GLU A 47 9.22 -10.15 -7.26
N LEU A 48 8.40 -10.87 -8.05
CA LEU A 48 8.80 -12.10 -8.73
C LEU A 48 9.92 -11.84 -9.74
N LYS A 49 9.82 -10.75 -10.53
CA LYS A 49 10.87 -10.34 -11.47
C LYS A 49 12.20 -10.10 -10.75
N TYR A 50 12.15 -9.41 -9.62
CA TYR A 50 13.33 -9.17 -8.78
C TYR A 50 13.88 -10.46 -8.16
N ALA A 51 13.02 -11.30 -7.59
CA ALA A 51 13.42 -12.59 -7.01
C ALA A 51 14.06 -13.53 -8.03
N MET A 52 13.57 -13.53 -9.26
CA MET A 52 14.17 -14.32 -10.34
C MET A 52 15.53 -13.75 -10.77
N SER A 53 15.66 -12.44 -10.95
CA SER A 53 16.92 -11.83 -11.40
C SER A 53 18.06 -12.02 -10.40
N ARG A 54 17.73 -12.14 -9.10
CA ARG A 54 18.68 -12.42 -8.02
C ARG A 54 18.83 -13.91 -7.69
N GLY A 55 18.06 -14.79 -8.33
CA GLY A 55 18.11 -16.23 -8.04
C GLY A 55 17.56 -16.62 -6.66
N HIS A 56 16.70 -15.78 -6.07
CA HIS A 56 16.12 -15.98 -4.75
C HIS A 56 15.01 -17.05 -4.73
N ILE A 57 14.35 -17.34 -5.86
CA ILE A 57 13.25 -18.33 -5.91
C ILE A 57 13.81 -19.75 -5.89
N LYS A 58 13.40 -20.54 -4.90
CA LYS A 58 13.78 -21.96 -4.73
C LYS A 58 12.67 -22.93 -5.10
N LYS A 59 11.41 -22.53 -4.94
CA LYS A 59 10.23 -23.34 -5.28
C LYS A 59 9.03 -22.45 -5.59
N VAL A 60 8.17 -22.88 -6.50
CA VAL A 60 6.85 -22.29 -6.78
C VAL A 60 5.79 -23.34 -6.47
N THR A 61 4.65 -22.92 -5.90
CA THR A 61 3.54 -23.82 -5.54
C THR A 61 2.26 -23.42 -6.25
N ASP A 62 1.71 -22.28 -5.86
CA ASP A 62 0.48 -21.74 -6.44
C ASP A 62 0.82 -20.55 -7.34
N CYS A 63 0.08 -20.40 -8.44
CA CYS A 63 0.25 -19.31 -9.39
C CYS A 63 -1.10 -18.90 -9.96
N VAL A 64 -1.38 -17.60 -9.97
CA VAL A 64 -2.54 -17.00 -10.63
C VAL A 64 -2.04 -15.94 -11.60
N THR A 65 -2.61 -15.94 -12.81
CA THR A 65 -2.24 -15.00 -13.87
C THR A 65 -3.43 -14.14 -14.29
N TYR A 66 -3.16 -12.89 -14.63
CA TYR A 66 -4.13 -11.89 -15.04
C TYR A 66 -3.65 -11.21 -16.31
N GLU A 67 -4.60 -10.80 -17.17
CA GLU A 67 -4.29 -9.91 -18.28
C GLU A 67 -3.90 -8.52 -17.74
N GLN A 68 -3.06 -7.80 -18.49
CA GLN A 68 -2.56 -6.48 -18.12
C GLN A 68 -3.11 -5.40 -19.05
N GLU A 69 -3.43 -4.24 -18.48
CA GLU A 69 -3.76 -3.04 -19.24
C GLU A 69 -3.46 -1.79 -18.41
N ASN A 70 -3.38 -0.61 -19.02
CA ASN A 70 -3.25 0.69 -18.36
C ASN A 70 -4.57 1.15 -17.72
N ILE A 71 -5.12 0.35 -16.81
CA ILE A 71 -6.46 0.49 -16.23
C ILE A 71 -6.69 1.80 -15.45
N PHE A 72 -5.63 2.54 -15.09
CA PHE A 72 -5.73 3.79 -14.34
C PHE A 72 -5.33 5.04 -15.11
N LYS A 73 -4.88 4.92 -16.37
CA LYS A 73 -4.31 6.05 -17.10
C LYS A 73 -5.29 7.22 -17.21
N SER A 74 -6.49 6.99 -17.72
CA SER A 74 -7.50 8.03 -17.88
C SER A 74 -7.90 8.69 -16.55
N TYR A 75 -8.02 7.90 -15.49
CA TYR A 75 -8.35 8.40 -14.15
C TYR A 75 -7.24 9.28 -13.58
N VAL A 76 -5.99 8.80 -13.62
CA VAL A 76 -4.83 9.53 -13.09
C VAL A 76 -4.59 10.80 -13.90
N ASP A 77 -4.63 10.73 -15.24
CA ASP A 77 -4.46 11.89 -16.11
C ASP A 77 -5.51 12.97 -15.81
N LYS A 78 -6.79 12.58 -15.65
CA LYS A 78 -7.87 13.52 -15.29
C LYS A 78 -7.64 14.22 -13.96
N PHE A 79 -7.41 13.46 -12.88
CA PHE A 79 -7.25 14.05 -11.55
C PHE A 79 -5.92 14.79 -11.39
N TYR A 80 -4.89 14.39 -12.13
CA TYR A 80 -3.62 15.11 -12.16
C TYR A 80 -3.77 16.47 -12.84
N THR A 81 -4.44 16.54 -13.99
CA THR A 81 -4.74 17.81 -14.68
C THR A 81 -5.54 18.76 -13.81
N LEU A 82 -6.66 18.29 -13.24
CA LEU A 82 -7.47 19.08 -12.29
C LEU A 82 -6.64 19.58 -11.11
N ARG A 83 -5.77 18.73 -10.55
CA ARG A 83 -4.89 19.12 -9.45
C ARG A 83 -3.94 20.27 -9.84
N GLN A 84 -3.41 20.29 -11.06
CA GLN A 84 -2.56 21.40 -11.52
C GLN A 84 -3.36 22.68 -11.77
N GLU A 85 -4.58 22.58 -12.29
CA GLU A 85 -5.48 23.72 -12.47
C GLU A 85 -5.83 24.38 -11.13
N PHE A 86 -6.24 23.59 -10.13
CA PHE A 86 -6.53 24.11 -8.80
C PHE A 86 -5.30 24.68 -8.10
N LYS A 87 -4.13 24.09 -8.31
CA LYS A 87 -2.86 24.64 -7.81
C LYS A 87 -2.58 26.02 -8.41
N SER A 88 -2.74 26.18 -9.72
CA SER A 88 -2.55 27.46 -10.42
C SER A 88 -3.57 28.52 -10.01
N ALA A 89 -4.79 28.09 -9.66
CA ALA A 89 -5.84 28.96 -9.14
C ALA A 89 -5.71 29.30 -7.64
N GLY A 90 -4.71 28.75 -6.94
CA GLY A 90 -4.52 28.96 -5.50
C GLY A 90 -5.55 28.24 -4.61
N ASN A 91 -6.32 27.29 -5.17
CA ASN A 91 -7.35 26.55 -4.43
C ASN A 91 -6.76 25.29 -3.79
N THR A 92 -6.29 25.45 -2.55
CA THR A 92 -5.61 24.39 -1.79
C THR A 92 -6.52 23.21 -1.46
N GLU A 93 -7.78 23.45 -1.11
CA GLU A 93 -8.74 22.41 -0.72
C GLU A 93 -9.00 21.42 -1.87
N TYR A 94 -9.28 21.95 -3.07
CA TYR A 94 -9.53 21.10 -4.24
C TYR A 94 -8.26 20.43 -4.78
N GLN A 95 -7.10 21.08 -4.63
CA GLN A 95 -5.81 20.44 -4.89
C GLN A 95 -5.62 19.21 -3.99
N GLU A 96 -5.93 19.32 -2.69
CA GLU A 96 -5.85 18.21 -1.74
C GLU A 96 -6.89 17.13 -2.04
N PHE A 97 -8.12 17.50 -2.36
CA PHE A 97 -9.15 16.56 -2.78
C PHE A 97 -8.71 15.73 -3.99
N CYS A 98 -8.18 16.36 -5.05
CA CYS A 98 -7.69 15.64 -6.22
C CYS A 98 -6.54 14.69 -5.86
N LYS A 99 -5.63 15.11 -4.97
CA LYS A 99 -4.56 14.24 -4.45
C LYS A 99 -5.14 13.02 -3.70
N TYR A 100 -6.15 13.22 -2.86
CA TYR A 100 -6.81 12.10 -2.16
C TYR A 100 -7.48 11.14 -3.14
N MET A 101 -8.18 11.63 -4.16
CA MET A 101 -8.84 10.78 -5.16
C MET A 101 -7.85 9.88 -5.91
N MET A 102 -6.65 10.37 -6.22
CA MET A 102 -5.59 9.55 -6.81
C MET A 102 -5.03 8.53 -5.81
N ASN A 103 -4.73 8.96 -4.59
CA ASN A 103 -4.07 8.10 -3.59
C ASN A 103 -4.98 7.01 -3.02
N LYS A 104 -6.30 7.21 -3.00
CA LYS A 104 -7.26 6.28 -2.39
C LYS A 104 -7.79 5.23 -3.36
N LEU A 105 -7.69 5.45 -4.67
CA LEU A 105 -8.30 4.58 -5.68
C LEU A 105 -7.85 3.11 -5.53
N TYR A 106 -6.54 2.85 -5.46
CA TYR A 106 -6.05 1.48 -5.37
C TYR A 106 -6.54 0.76 -4.11
N GLY A 107 -6.77 1.51 -3.02
CA GLY A 107 -7.27 0.98 -1.75
C GLY A 107 -8.70 0.46 -1.85
N LYS A 108 -9.50 0.98 -2.79
CA LYS A 108 -10.86 0.47 -3.06
C LYS A 108 -10.84 -0.96 -3.59
N PHE A 109 -9.87 -1.31 -4.42
CA PHE A 109 -9.71 -2.68 -4.91
C PHE A 109 -9.29 -3.67 -3.82
N GLY A 110 -8.74 -3.21 -2.69
CA GLY A 110 -8.40 -4.04 -1.54
C GLY A 110 -9.39 -3.91 -0.37
N GLN A 111 -10.54 -3.25 -0.58
CA GLN A 111 -11.49 -2.98 0.49
C GLN A 111 -12.24 -4.25 0.89
N LYS A 112 -12.34 -4.50 2.20
CA LYS A 112 -13.23 -5.52 2.76
C LYS A 112 -14.67 -5.03 2.73
N GLY A 113 -15.58 -5.90 2.31
CA GLY A 113 -17.02 -5.70 2.43
C GLY A 113 -17.50 -6.20 3.78
N GLU A 114 -18.36 -5.42 4.43
CA GLU A 114 -19.17 -5.93 5.53
C GLU A 114 -20.47 -6.49 4.94
N GLU A 115 -20.81 -7.72 5.29
CA GLU A 115 -22.07 -8.34 4.86
C GLU A 115 -23.16 -8.00 5.87
N TRP A 116 -24.23 -7.36 5.39
CA TRP A 116 -25.33 -6.88 6.20
C TRP A 116 -26.61 -7.61 5.81
N THR A 117 -27.23 -8.26 6.79
CA THR A 117 -28.54 -8.91 6.62
C THR A 117 -29.59 -8.05 7.29
N LYS A 118 -30.66 -7.69 6.57
CA LYS A 118 -31.81 -7.01 7.17
C LYS A 118 -32.47 -7.95 8.18
N ILE A 119 -32.62 -7.49 9.41
CA ILE A 119 -33.27 -8.28 10.49
C ILE A 119 -34.64 -7.71 10.89
N GLY A 120 -34.99 -6.51 10.44
CA GLY A 120 -36.29 -5.91 10.74
C GLY A 120 -36.43 -4.49 10.21
N ASP A 121 -37.62 -3.94 10.45
CA ASP A 121 -37.95 -2.53 10.24
C ASP A 121 -38.00 -1.83 11.62
N CYS A 122 -37.50 -0.60 11.67
CA CYS A 122 -37.43 0.23 12.88
C CYS A 122 -37.74 1.71 12.53
N PRO A 123 -38.96 2.00 12.06
CA PRO A 123 -39.33 3.36 11.69
C PRO A 123 -39.24 4.30 12.91
N GLY A 124 -38.65 5.48 12.72
CA GLY A 124 -38.47 6.49 13.77
C GLY A 124 -37.17 6.37 14.57
N GLU A 125 -36.39 5.31 14.36
CA GLU A 125 -35.04 5.20 14.93
C GLU A 125 -34.04 6.06 14.11
N PRO A 126 -33.12 6.79 14.77
CA PRO A 126 -32.07 7.53 14.09
C PRO A 126 -31.01 6.58 13.50
N ASP A 127 -30.43 7.00 12.38
CA ASP A 127 -29.33 6.29 11.72
C ASP A 127 -28.12 6.20 12.65
N ARG A 128 -27.66 4.97 12.93
CA ARG A 128 -26.52 4.71 13.84
C ARG A 128 -25.95 3.29 13.65
N GLU A 129 -24.76 3.07 14.21
CA GLU A 129 -24.18 1.73 14.39
C GLU A 129 -23.98 1.42 15.87
N GLU A 130 -24.32 0.20 16.27
CA GLU A 130 -24.16 -0.32 17.63
C GLU A 130 -23.29 -1.57 17.61
N LEU A 131 -22.29 -1.64 18.50
CA LEU A 131 -21.53 -2.88 18.71
C LEU A 131 -22.33 -3.81 19.60
N VAL A 132 -22.56 -5.04 19.14
CA VAL A 132 -23.29 -6.05 19.89
C VAL A 132 -22.39 -7.22 20.24
N PHE A 133 -22.50 -7.67 21.50
CA PHE A 133 -21.80 -8.84 22.02
C PHE A 133 -22.81 -9.97 22.13
N ASN A 134 -22.57 -11.07 21.42
CA ASN A 134 -23.35 -12.28 21.65
C ASN A 134 -23.07 -12.79 23.07
N MET A 135 -24.10 -13.15 23.84
CA MET A 135 -23.99 -13.66 25.23
C MET A 135 -23.03 -14.85 25.37
N ASN A 136 -22.77 -15.59 24.28
CA ASN A 136 -21.79 -16.69 24.23
C ASN A 136 -20.33 -16.25 23.96
N GLY A 137 -20.04 -14.94 23.95
CA GLY A 137 -18.72 -14.34 24.15
C GLY A 137 -17.70 -14.43 23.01
N ARG A 138 -18.05 -14.94 21.82
CA ARG A 138 -17.02 -15.26 20.78
C ARG A 138 -17.07 -14.43 19.50
N ARG A 139 -18.10 -13.61 19.26
CA ARG A 139 -18.14 -12.74 18.08
C ARG A 139 -18.70 -11.36 18.44
N LEU A 140 -17.85 -10.35 18.23
CA LEU A 140 -18.26 -8.97 18.08
C LEU A 140 -19.04 -8.85 16.76
N SER A 141 -20.28 -8.40 16.81
CA SER A 141 -21.07 -8.05 15.62
C SER A 141 -21.54 -6.60 15.73
N LYS A 142 -22.19 -6.10 14.68
CA LYS A 142 -22.72 -4.74 14.63
C LYS A 142 -24.18 -4.77 14.22
N LEU A 143 -24.98 -3.90 14.83
CA LEU A 143 -26.27 -3.50 14.30
C LEU A 143 -26.11 -2.16 13.56
N ARG A 144 -26.77 -2.02 12.42
CA ARG A 144 -26.88 -0.76 11.68
C ARG A 144 -28.34 -0.42 11.55
N TYR A 145 -28.71 0.75 12.04
CA TYR A 145 -30.00 1.38 11.82
C TYR A 145 -29.79 2.37 10.67
N LEU A 146 -30.54 2.20 9.59
CA LEU A 146 -30.42 3.05 8.41
C LEU A 146 -31.76 3.11 7.70
N LEU A 147 -32.26 4.32 7.46
CA LEU A 147 -33.50 4.56 6.70
C LEU A 147 -34.72 3.82 7.29
N GLY A 148 -34.83 3.77 8.61
CA GLY A 148 -35.93 3.09 9.31
C GLY A 148 -35.88 1.56 9.22
N GLN A 149 -34.71 0.99 8.90
CA GLN A 149 -34.47 -0.46 8.85
C GLN A 149 -33.29 -0.82 9.74
N VAL A 150 -33.29 -2.05 10.26
CA VAL A 150 -32.19 -2.57 11.08
C VAL A 150 -31.53 -3.76 10.39
N PHE A 151 -30.20 -3.73 10.37
CA PHE A 151 -29.34 -4.72 9.75
C PHE A 151 -28.35 -5.29 10.77
N LEU A 152 -28.07 -6.60 10.68
CA LEU A 152 -27.03 -7.28 11.45
C LEU A 152 -25.84 -7.57 10.54
N MET A 153 -24.63 -7.25 11.02
CA MET A 153 -23.40 -7.65 10.34
C MET A 153 -23.15 -9.15 10.54
N THR A 154 -23.39 -9.93 9.48
CA THR A 154 -23.30 -11.40 9.51
C THR A 154 -21.93 -11.92 9.10
N GLY A 155 -21.12 -11.10 8.44
CA GLY A 155 -19.83 -11.51 7.91
C GLY A 155 -18.96 -10.34 7.48
N VAL A 156 -17.71 -10.67 7.18
CA VAL A 156 -16.77 -9.78 6.50
C VAL A 156 -16.21 -10.56 5.32
N GLY A 157 -16.44 -10.03 4.12
CA GLY A 157 -16.06 -10.64 2.86
C GLY A 157 -15.32 -9.67 1.95
N GLU A 158 -15.27 -10.01 0.68
CA GLU A 158 -14.80 -9.13 -0.39
C GLU A 158 -15.91 -8.13 -0.75
N CYS A 159 -15.54 -6.88 -1.00
CA CYS A 159 -16.50 -5.91 -1.52
C CYS A 159 -16.84 -6.28 -2.98
N PHE A 160 -18.05 -5.94 -3.44
CA PHE A 160 -18.51 -6.27 -4.81
C PHE A 160 -17.52 -5.87 -5.90
N ASP A 161 -16.96 -4.65 -5.83
CA ASP A 161 -15.96 -4.14 -6.79
C ASP A 161 -14.51 -4.33 -6.31
N SER A 162 -14.26 -5.21 -5.34
CA SER A 162 -12.88 -5.49 -4.90
C SER A 162 -12.17 -6.40 -5.90
N PHE A 163 -10.89 -6.11 -6.11
CA PHE A 163 -9.99 -6.96 -6.89
C PHE A 163 -8.61 -6.91 -6.23
N PRO A 164 -8.38 -7.71 -5.17
CA PRO A 164 -7.19 -7.59 -4.32
C PRO A 164 -5.86 -7.67 -5.07
N ALA A 165 -5.82 -8.39 -6.19
CA ALA A 165 -4.63 -8.49 -7.03
C ALA A 165 -4.19 -7.14 -7.62
N ILE A 166 -5.11 -6.21 -7.93
CA ILE A 166 -4.77 -4.85 -8.39
C ILE A 166 -4.08 -4.10 -7.25
N ALA A 167 -4.67 -4.07 -6.06
CA ALA A 167 -4.08 -3.42 -4.89
C ALA A 167 -2.72 -4.04 -4.51
N ALA A 168 -2.60 -5.35 -4.59
CA ALA A 168 -1.35 -6.07 -4.36
C ALA A 168 -0.27 -5.63 -5.36
N HIS A 169 -0.58 -5.55 -6.66
CA HIS A 169 0.38 -5.12 -7.68
C HIS A 169 0.81 -3.66 -7.49
N VAL A 170 -0.13 -2.73 -7.24
CA VAL A 170 0.21 -1.31 -6.99
C VAL A 170 1.19 -1.20 -5.83
N THR A 171 0.92 -1.88 -4.71
CA THR A 171 1.82 -1.84 -3.55
C THR A 171 3.13 -2.61 -3.79
N GLY A 172 3.12 -3.68 -4.58
CA GLY A 172 4.32 -4.40 -5.00
C GLY A 172 5.26 -3.54 -5.84
N TYR A 173 4.73 -2.80 -6.82
CA TYR A 173 5.50 -1.84 -7.61
C TYR A 173 6.06 -0.71 -6.74
N ALA A 174 5.25 -0.16 -5.82
CA ALA A 174 5.70 0.87 -4.88
C ALA A 174 6.84 0.36 -3.97
N ARG A 175 6.72 -0.85 -3.41
CA ARG A 175 7.78 -1.47 -2.59
C ARG A 175 9.06 -1.70 -3.38
N MET A 176 8.96 -2.23 -4.59
CA MET A 176 10.14 -2.47 -5.42
C MET A 176 10.83 -1.17 -5.85
N TYR A 177 10.05 -0.11 -6.08
CA TYR A 177 10.62 1.22 -6.32
C TYR A 177 11.31 1.78 -5.07
N LEU A 178 10.68 1.68 -3.89
CA LEU A 178 11.32 2.07 -2.64
C LEU A 178 12.62 1.29 -2.38
N TRP A 179 12.62 -0.02 -2.63
CA TRP A 179 13.80 -0.86 -2.51
C TRP A 179 14.92 -0.44 -3.46
N GLN A 180 14.57 -0.07 -4.70
CA GLN A 180 15.53 0.51 -5.64
C GLN A 180 16.14 1.81 -5.09
N LEU A 181 15.34 2.71 -4.53
CA LEU A 181 15.83 3.95 -3.94
C LEU A 181 16.73 3.71 -2.72
N ILE A 182 16.41 2.71 -1.88
CA ILE A 182 17.25 2.31 -0.74
C ILE A 182 18.63 1.84 -1.24
N GLN A 183 18.65 1.00 -2.28
CA GLN A 183 19.91 0.55 -2.89
C GLN A 183 20.69 1.69 -3.53
N GLU A 184 20.01 2.61 -4.23
CA GLU A 184 20.63 3.79 -4.85
C GLU A 184 21.19 4.76 -3.80
N ALA A 185 20.51 4.96 -2.66
CA ALA A 185 21.06 5.75 -1.55
C ALA A 185 22.36 5.15 -1.00
N GLY A 186 22.48 3.82 -1.05
CA GLY A 186 23.64 3.06 -0.58
C GLY A 186 23.52 2.63 0.88
N TRP A 187 24.06 1.45 1.18
CA TRP A 187 24.07 0.90 2.53
C TRP A 187 24.77 1.84 3.51
N GLY A 188 24.16 2.06 4.68
CA GLY A 188 24.65 2.99 5.70
C GLY A 188 24.28 4.45 5.49
N ASN A 189 23.72 4.82 4.33
CA ASN A 189 23.31 6.20 4.04
C ASN A 189 21.80 6.46 4.21
N TYR A 190 21.01 5.42 4.49
CA TYR A 190 19.60 5.54 4.84
C TYR A 190 19.39 5.15 6.31
N PHE A 191 18.50 5.87 6.99
CA PHE A 191 18.21 5.67 8.41
C PHE A 191 16.81 5.09 8.63
N TYR A 192 15.84 5.51 7.83
CA TYR A 192 14.43 5.15 8.03
C TYR A 192 13.63 5.25 6.73
N CYS A 193 12.56 4.46 6.62
CA CYS A 193 11.58 4.56 5.55
C CYS A 193 10.16 4.43 6.10
N ASP A 194 9.21 5.18 5.53
CA ASP A 194 7.78 4.96 5.75
C ASP A 194 7.03 5.15 4.43
N THR A 195 6.52 4.03 3.90
CA THR A 195 5.68 3.90 2.70
C THR A 195 6.32 4.42 1.40
N ASP A 196 6.52 5.72 1.28
CA ASP A 196 7.00 6.46 0.09
C ASP A 196 8.08 7.50 0.44
N SER A 197 8.64 7.43 1.65
CA SER A 197 9.66 8.36 2.14
C SER A 197 10.93 7.66 2.63
N LEU A 198 12.06 8.35 2.51
CA LEU A 198 13.37 7.93 3.03
C LEU A 198 14.00 9.06 3.83
N ILE A 199 14.55 8.73 4.99
CA ILE A 199 15.48 9.59 5.73
C ILE A 199 16.89 9.13 5.38
N VAL A 200 17.69 10.02 4.81
CA VAL A 200 19.06 9.75 4.36
C VAL A 200 20.03 10.81 4.86
N ASN A 201 21.32 10.50 4.86
CA ASN A 201 22.39 11.48 5.05
C ASN A 201 22.71 12.23 3.74
N GLU A 202 23.70 13.12 3.79
CA GLU A 202 24.13 13.92 2.63
C GLU A 202 24.64 13.05 1.46
N VAL A 203 25.37 11.96 1.75
CA VAL A 203 25.87 11.03 0.73
C VAL A 203 24.70 10.33 0.03
N GLY A 204 23.73 9.82 0.79
CA GLY A 204 22.52 9.22 0.24
C GLY A 204 21.70 10.21 -0.59
N LEU A 205 21.58 11.45 -0.13
CA LEU A 205 20.92 12.52 -0.89
C LEU A 205 21.66 12.81 -2.21
N CYS A 206 22.99 12.83 -2.20
CA CYS A 206 23.82 12.99 -3.38
C CYS A 206 23.58 11.86 -4.39
N ASN A 207 23.58 10.61 -3.94
CA ASN A 207 23.34 9.45 -4.79
C ASN A 207 21.94 9.47 -5.44
N LEU A 208 20.94 10.01 -4.73
CA LEU A 208 19.56 10.12 -5.20
C LEU A 208 19.28 11.35 -6.08
N GLN A 209 20.28 12.21 -6.36
CA GLN A 209 20.07 13.46 -7.11
C GLN A 209 19.38 13.27 -8.46
N LYS A 210 19.72 12.21 -9.19
CA LYS A 210 19.13 11.91 -10.52
C LYS A 210 17.64 11.59 -10.47
N ARG A 211 17.12 11.19 -9.32
CA ARG A 211 15.70 10.88 -9.09
C ARG A 211 14.90 12.09 -8.62
N ARG A 212 15.56 13.22 -8.34
CA ARG A 212 14.92 14.41 -7.79
C ARG A 212 14.13 15.14 -8.87
N SER A 213 12.89 15.43 -8.56
CA SER A 213 12.05 16.34 -9.33
C SER A 213 10.90 16.83 -8.46
N GLU A 214 10.67 18.14 -8.45
CA GLU A 214 9.57 18.75 -7.69
C GLU A 214 8.24 18.74 -8.44
N SER A 215 8.28 18.59 -9.76
CA SER A 215 7.12 18.71 -10.65
C SER A 215 6.70 17.40 -11.30
N LEU A 216 7.62 16.45 -11.49
CA LEU A 216 7.32 15.18 -12.16
C LEU A 216 6.62 14.21 -11.21
N LEU A 217 5.58 13.55 -11.74
CA LEU A 217 4.91 12.46 -11.04
C LEU A 217 5.91 11.32 -10.77
N GLY A 218 6.03 10.92 -9.50
CA GLY A 218 6.99 9.90 -9.06
C GLY A 218 8.42 10.42 -8.77
N GLY A 219 8.66 11.71 -8.96
CA GLY A 219 9.93 12.36 -8.61
C GLY A 219 10.12 12.52 -7.10
N LEU A 220 11.38 12.48 -6.66
CA LEU A 220 11.73 12.73 -5.26
C LEU A 220 11.77 14.22 -4.96
N LYS A 221 11.06 14.63 -3.91
CA LYS A 221 11.11 15.97 -3.33
C LYS A 221 11.81 15.93 -1.97
N ILE A 222 12.47 17.02 -1.60
CA ILE A 222 12.94 17.20 -0.21
C ILE A 222 11.75 17.67 0.63
N ASP A 223 11.33 16.86 1.60
CA ASP A 223 10.25 17.21 2.53
C ASP A 223 10.75 17.98 3.77
N GLY A 224 12.03 17.83 4.11
CA GLY A 224 12.67 18.55 5.21
C GLY A 224 14.16 18.25 5.31
N ILE A 225 14.89 19.14 6.00
CA ILE A 225 16.31 19.01 6.32
C ILE A 225 16.46 19.17 7.83
N GLY A 226 17.30 18.36 8.46
CA GLY A 226 17.51 18.36 9.90
C GLY A 226 18.92 17.92 10.24
N SER A 227 19.46 18.44 11.35
CA SER A 227 20.81 18.14 11.83
C SER A 227 20.89 16.88 12.70
N SER A 228 19.75 16.31 13.11
CA SER A 228 19.69 15.12 13.96
C SER A 228 18.44 14.28 13.67
N VAL A 229 18.56 12.98 13.90
CA VAL A 229 17.45 12.03 13.84
C VAL A 229 17.52 11.08 15.04
N GLN A 230 16.38 10.85 15.68
CA GLN A 230 16.25 9.84 16.74
C GLN A 230 15.11 8.89 16.35
N LEU A 231 15.44 7.61 16.13
CA LEU A 231 14.49 6.57 15.76
C LEU A 231 14.19 5.70 16.97
N ARG A 232 12.95 5.73 17.47
CA ARG A 232 12.52 4.92 18.62
C ARG A 232 11.71 3.70 18.19
N GLY A 233 11.05 3.77 17.03
CA GLY A 233 10.35 2.66 16.44
C GLY A 233 9.60 3.04 15.16
N LEU A 234 8.74 2.13 14.71
CA LEU A 234 7.86 2.37 13.57
C LEU A 234 6.94 3.54 13.89
N LYS A 235 7.00 4.59 13.07
CA LYS A 235 6.22 5.83 13.22
C LYS A 235 6.38 6.52 14.58
N ASP A 236 7.50 6.27 15.24
CA ASP A 236 7.95 6.97 16.44
C ASP A 236 9.39 7.43 16.26
N TYR A 237 9.55 8.69 15.83
CA TYR A 237 10.85 9.29 15.60
C TYR A 237 10.84 10.81 15.73
N SER A 238 12.03 11.38 15.92
CA SER A 238 12.27 12.82 15.86
C SER A 238 13.25 13.12 14.73
N PHE A 239 13.00 14.17 13.95
CA PHE A 239 13.85 14.66 12.87
C PHE A 239 14.02 16.18 13.02
N GLY A 240 15.17 16.62 13.54
CA GLY A 240 15.34 17.97 14.06
C GLY A 240 14.27 18.31 15.10
N ALA A 241 13.54 19.41 14.90
CA ALA A 241 12.44 19.81 15.78
C ALA A 241 11.12 19.04 15.52
N LYS A 242 11.02 18.30 14.40
CA LYS A 242 9.78 17.57 14.03
C LYS A 242 9.70 16.28 14.84
N VAL A 243 8.62 16.12 15.60
CA VAL A 243 8.30 14.88 16.32
C VAL A 243 7.15 14.17 15.61
N VAL A 244 7.30 12.87 15.35
CA VAL A 244 6.28 12.02 14.75
C VAL A 244 6.01 10.86 15.70
N ILE A 245 4.78 10.79 16.21
CA ILE A 245 4.27 9.68 17.01
C ILE A 245 2.90 9.30 16.42
N LYS A 246 2.80 8.12 15.81
CA LYS A 246 1.54 7.58 15.28
C LYS A 246 1.43 6.09 15.62
N GLY A 247 0.39 5.74 16.38
CA GLY A 247 -0.01 4.37 16.73
C GLY A 247 -1.20 3.89 15.91
#